data_AF-A0A1V2RQQ7-F1
#
_entry.id   AF-A0A1V2RQQ7-F1
#
_cell.length_a   1.000
_cell.length_b   1.000
_cell.length_c   1.000
_cell.angle_alpha   90.00
_cell.angle_beta   90.00
_cell.angle_gamma   90.00
#
_symmetry.space_group_name_H-M   'P 1'
#
loop_
_entity.id
_entity.type
_entity.pdbx_description
1 polymer ?
#
loop_
_entity_poly.entity_id
_entity_poly.type
_entity_poly.pdbx_seq_one_letter_code
_entity_poly.pdbx_strand_id
1 'polypeptide(L)' 'MNGEPLPPLERLGPYQLMGMHCALCGSYLGVRARELGTLRHPRFGYPFRLWACAPRCPTSGLSPVRPSWGLGRR' A
#
# COMPACT_ATOMS: atom_id res chain seq x y z
N MET A 1 -5.68 -6.00 20.14
CA MET A 1 -4.82 -5.49 19.06
C MET A 1 -4.90 -6.47 17.90
N ASN A 2 -5.80 -6.26 16.94
CA ASN A 2 -5.85 -7.08 15.72
C ASN A 2 -4.70 -6.63 14.81
N GLY A 3 -3.48 -7.10 15.11
CA GLY A 3 -2.30 -6.83 14.30
C GLY A 3 -2.36 -7.73 13.07
N GLU A 4 -2.82 -7.19 11.95
CA GLU A 4 -2.59 -7.84 10.65
C GLU A 4 -1.07 -8.02 10.48
N PRO A 5 -0.60 -9.23 10.12
CA PRO A 5 0.82 -9.49 10.02
C PRO A 5 1.45 -8.57 8.97
N LEU A 6 2.54 -7.90 9.34
CA LEU A 6 3.29 -7.04 8.44
C LEU A 6 3.87 -7.91 7.30
N PRO A 7 3.68 -7.53 6.03
CA PRO A 7 4.29 -8.24 4.91
C PRO A 7 5.82 -8.16 4.98
N PRO A 8 6.55 -9.21 4.56
CA PRO A 8 8.00 -9.18 4.53
C PRO A 8 8.49 -8.11 3.54
N LEU A 9 9.57 -7.42 3.92
CA LEU A 9 10.14 -6.30 3.15
C LEU A 9 10.43 -6.67 1.68
N GLU A 10 10.85 -7.91 1.44
CA GLU A 10 11.22 -8.45 0.13
C GLU A 10 10.04 -8.52 -0.86
N ARG A 11 8.80 -8.52 -0.35
CA ARG A 11 7.59 -8.52 -1.15
C ARG A 11 7.05 -7.11 -1.42
N LEU A 12 7.70 -6.08 -0.88
CA LEU A 12 7.25 -4.70 -0.99
C LEU A 12 8.00 -3.97 -2.11
N GLY A 13 7.22 -3.34 -2.98
CA GLY A 13 7.75 -2.41 -3.97
C GLY A 13 8.14 -1.07 -3.35
N PRO A 14 8.95 -0.26 -4.06
CA PRO A 14 9.40 1.05 -3.59
C PRO A 14 8.23 1.97 -3.21
N TYR A 15 7.16 1.99 -4.01
CA TYR A 15 5.98 2.81 -3.73
C TYR A 15 5.21 2.39 -2.46
N GLN A 16 5.28 1.11 -2.09
CA GLN A 16 4.68 0.63 -0.83
C GLN A 16 5.54 1.03 0.37
N LEU A 17 6.87 0.96 0.24
CA LEU A 17 7.81 1.43 1.27
C LEU A 17 7.75 2.94 1.49
N MET A 18 7.42 3.70 0.44
CA MET A 18 7.21 5.15 0.51
C MET A 18 5.82 5.53 1.05
N GLY A 19 4.93 4.57 1.30
CA GLY A 19 3.57 4.84 1.76
C GLY A 19 2.64 5.43 0.69
N MET A 20 3.03 5.41 -0.58
CA MET A 20 2.15 5.80 -1.69
C MET A 20 1.15 4.70 -2.03
N HIS A 21 1.55 3.44 -1.90
CA HIS A 21 0.72 2.27 -2.21
C HIS A 21 0.49 1.42 -0.96
N CYS A 22 -0.67 0.76 -0.90
CA CYS A 22 -1.04 -0.13 0.19
C CYS A 22 -0.05 -1.29 0.28
N ALA A 23 0.52 -1.51 1.46
CA ALA A 23 1.45 -2.60 1.71
C ALA A 23 0.83 -3.99 1.50
N LEU A 24 -0.51 -4.10 1.55
CA LEU A 24 -1.24 -5.36 1.41
C LEU A 24 -1.73 -5.61 -0.03
N CYS A 25 -2.38 -4.63 -0.66
CA CYS A 25 -3.01 -4.80 -1.99
C CYS A 25 -2.36 -4.02 -3.13
N GLY A 26 -1.33 -3.20 -2.85
CA GLY A 26 -0.63 -2.42 -3.87
C GLY A 26 -1.42 -1.25 -4.48
N SER A 27 -2.64 -1.00 -4.03
CA SER A 27 -3.46 0.13 -4.50
C SER A 27 -2.95 1.47 -3.98
N TYR A 28 -3.11 2.54 -4.77
CA TYR A 28 -2.75 3.89 -4.36
C TYR A 28 -3.48 4.31 -3.08
N LEU A 29 -2.71 4.72 -2.07
CA LEU A 29 -3.19 5.28 -0.83
C LEU A 29 -3.37 6.77 -1.04
N GLY A 30 -4.62 7.18 -1.26
CA GLY A 30 -4.97 8.60 -1.17
C GLY A 30 -4.86 9.12 0.28
N VAL A 31 -5.57 10.20 0.58
CA VAL A 31 -5.54 10.83 1.91
C VAL A 31 -6.10 9.98 3.07
N ARG A 32 -6.73 8.83 2.78
CA ARG A 32 -7.32 7.92 3.77
C ARG A 32 -6.55 6.60 3.80
N ALA A 33 -5.43 6.60 4.52
CA ALA A 33 -4.63 5.42 4.81
C ALA A 33 -4.56 5.18 6.32
N ARG A 34 -4.41 3.91 6.72
CA ARG A 34 -4.12 3.53 8.10
C ARG A 34 -2.68 3.04 8.20
N GLU A 35 -2.00 3.38 9.29
CA GLU A 35 -0.68 2.83 9.59
C GLU A 35 -0.85 1.34 9.95
N LEU A 36 -0.09 0.46 9.28
CA LEU A 36 -0.07 -0.98 9.57
C LEU A 36 1.06 -1.32 10.57
N GLY A 37 2.14 -0.54 10.56
CA GLY A 37 3.25 -0.67 11.48
C GLY A 37 4.56 -0.15 10.87
N THR A 38 5.67 -0.39 11.57
CA THR A 38 7.02 0.02 11.11
C THR A 38 7.88 -1.22 10.89
N LEU A 39 8.53 -1.31 9.72
CA LEU A 39 9.57 -2.29 9.43
C LEU A 39 10.94 -1.63 9.48
N ARG A 40 11.98 -2.40 9.81
CA ARG A 40 13.37 -1.94 9.66
C ARG A 40 14.02 -2.67 8.51
N HIS A 41 14.80 -1.96 7.70
CA HIS A 41 15.62 -2.60 6.69
C HIS A 41 16.62 -3.55 7.37
N PRO A 42 16.68 -4.85 7.03
CA PRO A 42 17.59 -5.78 7.68
C PRO A 42 19.06 -5.40 7.47
N ARG A 43 19.38 -4.89 6.27
CA ARG A 43 20.75 -4.48 5.90
C ARG A 43 21.17 -3.08 6.37
N PHE A 44 20.24 -2.12 6.37
CA PHE A 44 20.58 -0.71 6.57
C PHE A 44 20.03 -0.12 7.87
N GLY A 45 19.14 -0.85 8.56
CA GLY A 45 18.55 -0.43 9.84
C GLY A 45 17.50 0.68 9.75
N TYR A 46 17.28 1.30 8.58
CA TYR A 46 16.32 2.39 8.43
C TYR A 46 14.87 1.94 8.67
N PRO A 47 14.09 2.70 9.45
CA PRO A 47 12.67 2.41 9.66
C PRO A 47 11.82 2.90 8.49
N PHE A 48 10.90 2.05 8.02
CA PHE A 48 9.86 2.37 7.05
C PHE A 48 8.49 2.18 7.69
N ARG A 49 7.64 3.21 7.62
CA ARG A 49 6.24 3.08 8.02
C ARG A 49 5.44 2.48 6.87
N LEU A 50 4.76 1.39 7.16
CA LEU A 50 3.85 0.76 6.23
C LEU A 50 2.44 1.29 6.43
N TRP A 51 1.80 1.55 5.30
CA TRP A 51 0.45 2.07 5.24
C TRP A 51 -0.44 1.09 4.49
N ALA A 52 -1.71 1.04 4.86
CA ALA A 52 -2.71 0.19 4.24
C ALA A 52 -4.02 0.94 4.01
N CYS A 53 -4.89 0.37 3.18
CA CYS A 53 -6.23 0.90 2.95
C CYS A 53 -7.01 0.96 4.27
N ALA A 54 -7.78 2.04 4.46
CA ALA A 54 -8.73 2.19 5.54
C ALA A 54 -10.17 2.16 5.00
N PRO A 55 -11.10 1.39 5.61
CA PRO A 55 -10.93 0.53 6.79
C PRO A 55 -10.30 -0.84 6.49
N ARG A 56 -10.38 -1.33 5.25
CA ARG A 56 -9.82 -2.61 4.81
C ARG A 56 -9.41 -2.54 3.34
N CYS A 57 -8.55 -3.46 2.91
CA CYS A 57 -8.30 -3.64 1.48
C CYS A 57 -9.58 -4.09 0.78
N PRO A 58 -9.82 -3.68 -0.48
CA PRO A 58 -10.88 -4.27 -1.27
C PRO A 58 -10.61 -5.77 -1.39
N THR A 59 -11.40 -6.58 -0.68
CA THR A 59 -11.43 -8.04 -0.84
C THR A 59 -12.08 -8.35 -2.17
N SER A 60 -11.34 -8.17 -3.27
CA SER A 60 -11.52 -8.89 -4.53
C SER A 60 -10.52 -8.35 -5.55
N GLY A 61 -9.83 -9.30 -6.18
CA GLY A 61 -8.98 -9.06 -7.34
C GLY A 61 -9.72 -8.32 -8.45
N LEU A 62 -8.95 -7.69 -9.34
CA LEU A 62 -9.45 -6.85 -10.43
C LEU A 62 -10.16 -5.58 -9.94
N SER A 63 -9.45 -4.71 -9.24
CA SER A 63 -9.67 -3.29 -9.51
C SER A 63 -8.67 -2.89 -10.59
N PRO A 64 -9.02 -2.94 -11.89
CA PRO A 64 -8.26 -2.18 -12.85
C PRO A 64 -8.41 -0.73 -12.40
N VAL A 65 -7.34 -0.19 -11.82
CA VAL A 65 -7.14 1.25 -11.78
C VAL A 65 -7.16 1.66 -13.25
N ARG A 66 -8.33 1.96 -13.80
CA ARG A 66 -8.43 2.68 -15.06
C ARG A 66 -7.87 4.05 -14.75
N PRO A 67 -6.70 4.44 -15.27
CA PRO A 67 -6.30 5.83 -15.22
C PRO A 67 -7.45 6.64 -15.86
N SER A 68 -7.96 7.65 -15.17
CA SER A 68 -9.04 8.51 -15.63
C SER A 68 -8.62 9.50 -16.72
N TRP A 69 -7.51 9.24 -17.42
CA TRP A 69 -7.04 10.05 -18.53
C TRP A 69 -7.62 9.49 -19.83
N GLY A 70 -8.62 10.17 -20.39
CA GLY A 70 -9.00 10.01 -21.79
C GLY A 70 -10.32 9.27 -22.05
N LEU A 71 -11.44 9.94 -21.80
CA LEU A 71 -12.68 9.73 -22.58
C LEU A 71 -13.17 11.10 -23.07
N GLY A 72 -12.30 11.74 -23.86
CA GLY A 72 -12.72 12.78 -24.78
C GLY A 72 -13.48 12.14 -25.93
N ARG A 73 -14.81 12.14 -25.83
CA ARG A 73 -15.70 11.92 -26.96
C ARG A 73 -15.58 13.12 -27.92
N ARG A 74 -15.20 12.88 -29.17
CA ARG A 74 -15.86 13.49 -30.33
C ARG A 74 -15.56 12.72 -31.60
#